data_AF-A0A535C6E3-F1
#
_entry.id   AF-A0A535C6E3-F1
#
_cell.length_a   1.000
_cell.length_b   1.000
_cell.length_c   1.000
_cell.angle_alpha   90.00
_cell.angle_beta   90.00
_cell.angle_gamma   90.00
#
_symmetry.space_group_name_H-M   'P 1'
#
loop_
_entity.id
_entity.type
_entity.pdbx_description
1 polymer ?
#
loop_
_entity_poly.entity_id
_entity_poly.type
_entity_poly.pdbx_seq_one_letter_code
_entity_poly.pdbx_strand_id
1 'polypeptide(L)' 'MVTADNTPSFARDIQPLFRESDRESMEFAFDLWDYQDVRANAEDILERLSEGSMPCDGEWPEEHITLFRRWIEAGMPA' A
#
# COMPACT_ATOMS: atom_id res chain seq x y z
N MET A 1 -5.84 21.11 15.98
CA MET A 1 -5.57 19.86 16.73
C MET A 1 -5.89 18.72 15.78
N VAL A 2 -4.88 18.17 15.11
CA VAL A 2 -5.08 17.06 14.16
C VAL A 2 -5.10 15.81 15.03
N THR A 3 -6.27 15.18 15.15
CA THR A 3 -6.51 14.04 16.03
C THR A 3 -5.58 12.88 15.68
N ALA A 4 -4.94 12.32 16.70
CA ALA A 4 -3.81 11.39 16.62
C ALA A 4 -4.22 9.91 16.64
N ASP A 5 -5.43 9.52 16.23
CA ASP A 5 -5.96 8.19 16.57
C ASP A 5 -6.45 7.33 15.38
N ASN A 6 -6.07 7.65 14.15
CA ASN A 6 -6.31 6.77 12.99
C ASN A 6 -5.09 6.72 12.06
N THR A 7 -3.92 6.50 12.64
CA THR A 7 -2.78 6.10 11.82
C THR A 7 -3.13 4.78 11.14
N PRO A 8 -3.15 4.71 9.80
CA PRO A 8 -3.37 3.45 9.10
C PRO A 8 -2.24 2.48 9.47
N SER A 9 -2.53 1.20 9.62
CA SER A 9 -1.52 0.15 9.85
C SER A 9 -1.49 -0.83 8.69
N PHE A 10 -0.36 -1.51 8.50
CA PHE A 10 -0.21 -2.41 7.37
C PHE A 10 -1.25 -3.53 7.42
N ALA A 11 -1.31 -4.28 8.52
CA ALA A 11 -2.19 -5.44 8.62
C ALA A 11 -3.68 -5.08 8.60
N ARG A 12 -4.06 -3.90 9.11
CA ARG A 12 -5.48 -3.50 9.23
C ARG A 12 -5.98 -2.78 7.99
N ASP A 13 -5.19 -1.86 7.46
CA ASP A 13 -5.67 -0.88 6.48
C ASP A 13 -4.99 -1.01 5.12
N ILE A 14 -3.79 -1.61 5.02
CA ILE A 14 -3.01 -1.68 3.77
C ILE A 14 -3.09 -3.06 3.13
N GLN A 15 -2.81 -4.12 3.90
CA GLN A 15 -2.86 -5.50 3.45
C GLN A 15 -4.20 -5.86 2.78
N PRO A 16 -5.39 -5.53 3.34
CA PRO A 16 -6.66 -5.84 2.67
C PRO A 16 -6.93 -5.02 1.40
N LEU A 17 -6.17 -3.96 1.12
CA LEU A 17 -6.28 -3.22 -0.14
C LEU A 17 -5.63 -3.98 -1.29
N PHE A 18 -4.58 -4.75 -1.00
CA PHE A 18 -3.93 -5.62 -1.97
C PHE A 18 -4.77 -6.89 -2.15
N ARG A 19 -5.35 -7.05 -3.34
CA ARG A 19 -6.12 -8.24 -3.70
C ARG A 19 -5.18 -9.41 -3.92
N GLU A 20 -5.72 -10.62 -3.83
CA GLU A 20 -4.97 -11.85 -4.15
C GLU A 20 -4.37 -11.78 -5.56
N SER A 21 -5.12 -11.27 -6.55
CA SER A 21 -4.64 -11.09 -7.92
C SER A 21 -3.50 -10.08 -8.04
N ASP A 22 -3.48 -9.04 -7.20
CA ASP A 22 -2.38 -8.07 -7.14
C ASP A 22 -1.12 -8.74 -6.60
N ARG A 23 -1.27 -9.54 -5.53
CA ARG A 23 -0.20 -10.36 -4.94
C ARG A 23 0.34 -11.36 -5.96
N GLU A 24 -0.50 -12.15 -6.62
CA GLU A 24 -0.05 -13.13 -7.63
C GLU A 24 0.70 -12.46 -8.79
N SER A 25 0.21 -11.29 -9.23
CA SER A 25 0.87 -10.49 -10.26
C SER A 25 2.21 -9.93 -9.81
N MET A 26 2.45 -9.79 -8.51
CA MET A 26 3.66 -9.23 -7.91
C MET A 26 4.58 -10.26 -7.26
N GLU A 27 4.13 -11.50 -7.10
CA GLU A 27 4.86 -12.59 -6.42
C GLU A 27 6.22 -12.89 -7.10
N PHE A 28 6.37 -12.53 -8.38
CA PHE A 28 7.64 -12.62 -9.09
C PHE A 28 8.72 -11.62 -8.61
N ALA A 29 8.30 -10.53 -7.95
CA ALA A 29 9.16 -9.46 -7.46
C ALA A 29 9.23 -9.43 -5.93
N PHE A 30 8.09 -9.38 -5.24
CA PHE A 30 7.98 -9.35 -3.78
C PHE A 30 6.54 -9.63 -3.31
N ASP A 31 6.33 -9.99 -2.04
CA ASP A 31 4.99 -10.30 -1.52
C ASP A 31 4.28 -9.02 -1.01
N LEU A 32 3.17 -8.64 -1.67
CA LEU A 32 2.34 -7.50 -1.27
C LEU A 32 1.59 -7.70 0.06
N TRP A 33 1.59 -8.92 0.60
CA TRP A 33 1.06 -9.21 1.93
C TRP A 33 2.16 -9.36 2.98
N ASP A 34 3.43 -9.30 2.60
CA ASP A 34 4.53 -9.25 3.54
C ASP A 34 4.85 -7.80 3.89
N TYR A 35 4.82 -7.51 5.19
CA TYR A 35 5.09 -6.17 5.70
C TYR A 35 6.51 -5.70 5.39
N GLN A 36 7.52 -6.57 5.46
CA GLN A 36 8.90 -6.16 5.22
C GLN A 36 9.11 -5.82 3.76
N ASP A 37 8.57 -6.64 2.86
CA ASP A 37 8.63 -6.41 1.41
C ASP A 37 7.89 -5.13 1.02
N VAL A 38 6.66 -4.93 1.47
CA VAL A 38 5.90 -3.71 1.18
C VAL A 38 6.57 -2.49 1.80
N ARG A 39 7.09 -2.58 3.02
CA ARG A 39 7.82 -1.48 3.66
C ARG A 39 9.10 -1.12 2.91
N ALA A 40 9.84 -2.12 2.43
CA ALA A 40 11.08 -1.90 1.69
C ALA A 40 10.84 -1.22 0.33
N ASN A 41 9.68 -1.48 -0.28
CA ASN A 41 9.30 -0.97 -1.60
C ASN A 41 8.19 0.10 -1.53
N ALA A 42 7.89 0.66 -0.35
CA ALA A 42 6.70 1.47 -0.15
C ALA A 42 6.68 2.73 -1.04
N GLU A 43 7.83 3.38 -1.21
CA GLU A 43 7.96 4.57 -2.05
C GLU A 43 7.73 4.24 -3.54
N ASP A 44 8.35 3.16 -4.04
CA ASP A 44 8.16 2.67 -5.41
C ASP A 44 6.71 2.23 -5.68
N ILE A 45 6.06 1.59 -4.71
CA ILE A 45 4.65 1.19 -4.81
C ILE A 45 3.78 2.45 -4.88
N LEU A 46 4.02 3.45 -4.02
CA LEU A 46 3.25 4.69 -4.04
C LEU A 46 3.38 5.44 -5.38
N GLU A 47 4.58 5.46 -5.96
CA GLU A 47 4.82 6.05 -7.28
C GLU A 47 3.99 5.33 -8.35
N ARG A 48 4.10 4.00 -8.45
CA ARG A 48 3.34 3.22 -9.44
C ARG A 48 1.82 3.30 -9.27
N LEU A 49 1.34 3.35 -8.03
CA LEU A 49 -0.06 3.57 -7.70
C LEU A 49 -0.52 4.96 -8.13
N SER A 50 0.30 6.00 -7.89
CA SER A 50 -0.01 7.39 -8.30
C SER A 50 0.06 7.59 -9.80
N GLU A 51 0.91 6.84 -10.50
CA GLU A 51 0.98 6.82 -11.96
C GLU A 51 -0.15 6.03 -12.61
N GLY A 52 -0.97 5.30 -11.84
CA GLY A 52 -2.03 4.44 -12.36
C GLY A 52 -1.52 3.23 -13.15
N SER A 53 -0.21 2.97 -13.11
CA SER A 53 0.42 1.83 -13.77
C SER A 53 0.29 0.53 -12.95
N MET A 54 -0.10 0.65 -11.68
CA MET A 54 -0.48 -0.44 -10.79
C MET A 54 -1.75 -0.10 -10.00
N PRO A 55 -2.54 -1.11 -9.61
CA PRO A 55 -2.37 -2.54 -9.88
C PRO A 55 -2.72 -2.98 -11.31
N CYS A 56 -2.20 -4.14 -11.72
CA CYS A 56 -2.36 -4.71 -13.06
C CYS A 56 -3.83 -5.02 -13.42
N ASP A 57 -4.70 -5.19 -12.42
CA ASP A 57 -6.12 -5.53 -12.55
C ASP A 57 -7.07 -4.33 -12.40
N GLY A 58 -6.52 -3.11 -12.27
CA GLY A 58 -7.28 -1.87 -12.23
C GLY A 58 -6.80 -0.91 -11.15
N GLU A 59 -6.66 0.36 -11.54
CA GLU A 59 -6.18 1.46 -10.72
C GLU A 59 -6.89 1.55 -9.36
N TRP A 60 -6.11 1.80 -8.31
CA TRP A 60 -6.68 2.10 -7.00
C TRP A 60 -7.40 3.45 -7.02
N PRO A 61 -8.53 3.59 -6.32
CA PRO A 61 -9.15 4.89 -6.14
C PRO A 61 -8.21 5.82 -5.34
N GLU A 62 -8.29 7.12 -5.60
CA GLU A 62 -7.44 8.13 -4.95
C GLU A 62 -7.48 8.06 -3.41
N GLU A 63 -8.59 7.61 -2.84
CA GLU A 63 -8.73 7.40 -1.40
C GLU A 63 -7.79 6.32 -0.86
N HIS A 64 -7.61 5.22 -1.58
CA HIS A 64 -6.69 4.14 -1.19
C HIS A 64 -5.23 4.58 -1.34
N ILE A 65 -4.92 5.29 -2.42
CA ILE A 65 -3.58 5.88 -2.65
C ILE A 65 -3.25 6.87 -1.52
N THR A 66 -4.20 7.72 -1.16
CA THR A 66 -4.07 8.66 -0.03
C THR A 66 -3.85 7.93 1.29
N LEU A 67 -4.55 6.82 1.52
CA LEU A 67 -4.40 6.02 2.73
C LEU A 67 -3.02 5.34 2.79
N PHE A 68 -2.54 4.80 1.67
CA PHE A 68 -1.18 4.24 1.56
C PHE A 68 -0.10 5.30 1.78
N ARG A 69 -0.27 6.49 1.18
CA ARG A 69 0.62 7.63 1.42
C ARG A 69 0.67 8.03 2.90
N ARG A 70 -0.48 8.10 3.57
CA ARG A 70 -0.55 8.41 5.01
C ARG A 70 0.16 7.36 5.86
N TRP A 71 0.08 6.08 5.49
CA TRP A 71 0.82 5.02 6.16
C TRP A 71 2.33 5.21 6.05
N ILE A 72 2.82 5.61 4.87
CA ILE A 72 4.23 5.95 4.65
C ILE A 72 4.63 7.17 5.48
N GLU A 73 3.85 8.25 5.43
CA GLU A 73 4.10 9.48 6.20
C GLU A 73 4.09 9.24 7.72
N ALA A 74 3.34 8.25 8.19
CA ALA A 74 3.30 7.83 9.59
C ALA A 74 4.48 6.95 10.02
N GLY A 75 5.41 6.62 9.11
CA GLY A 75 6.57 5.78 9.40
C GLY A 75 6.32 4.29 9.18
N MET A 76 5.30 3.93 8.40
CA MET A 76 4.98 2.55 8.01
C MET A 76 4.74 1.62 9.20
N PRO A 77 3.78 1.90 10.10
CA PRO A 77 3.48 1.01 11.22
C PRO A 77 2.85 -0.31 10.75
N ALA A 78 3.30 -1.44 11.32
CA ALA A 78 2.75 -2.78 11.04
C ALA A 78 1.28 -2.91 11.49
#